data_AF-A0A370S0K9-F1
#
_entry.id   AF-A0A370S0K9-F1
#
_cell.length_a   1.000
_cell.length_b   1.000
_cell.length_c   1.000
_cell.angle_alpha   90.00
_cell.angle_beta   90.00
_cell.angle_gamma   90.00
#
_symmetry.space_group_name_H-M   'P 1'
#
loop_
_entity.id
_entity.type
_entity.pdbx_description
1 polymer ?
#
loop_
_entity_poly.entity_id
_entity_poly.type
_entity_poly.pdbx_seq_one_letter_code
_entity_poly.pdbx_strand_id
1 'polypeptide(L)'
;METMSDRIAQSVKDSLKSEFGKIGDSVKEAIRSQLNRPGTGETSDKTIYDYLLITGVSGMDEMMPAEFKDLSKSTKESIFSALLKELNPGDGITFSDDEKVPFWVQATPLDEGFRPSKTASQKRWIRLDSITQVIPKALSGGEDKPQTEWIWALAVEANKEKFYVTSKEFKGEAIREPERKLLAAVTKAVSVSNSGAGLGLF
;
A
#
# COMPACT_ATOMS: atom_id res chain seq x y z
N MET A 1 -17.79 8.31 -33.53
CA MET A 1 -17.01 7.40 -34.42
C MET A 1 -15.63 7.31 -33.83
N GLU A 2 -15.29 6.17 -33.24
CA GLU A 2 -13.94 5.90 -32.74
C GLU A 2 -13.01 5.65 -33.94
N THR A 3 -11.85 6.29 -33.99
CA THR A 3 -10.99 6.25 -35.17
C THR A 3 -10.21 4.93 -35.23
N MET A 4 -9.77 4.52 -36.42
CA MET A 4 -8.93 3.32 -36.58
C MET A 4 -7.63 3.43 -35.76
N SER A 5 -7.14 4.64 -35.54
CA SER A 5 -6.00 4.94 -34.66
C SER A 5 -6.31 4.60 -33.19
N ASP A 6 -7.50 4.95 -32.71
CA ASP A 6 -7.91 4.69 -31.32
C ASP A 6 -8.02 3.17 -31.07
N ARG A 7 -8.55 2.42 -32.03
CA ARG A 7 -8.65 0.95 -31.96
C ARG A 7 -7.29 0.26 -31.92
N ILE A 8 -6.31 0.75 -32.69
CA ILE A 8 -4.95 0.22 -32.68
C ILE A 8 -4.26 0.53 -31.34
N ALA A 9 -4.37 1.77 -30.85
CA ALA A 9 -3.80 2.16 -29.57
C ALA A 9 -4.38 1.34 -28.40
N GLN A 10 -5.68 1.05 -28.44
CA GLN A 10 -6.32 0.22 -27.42
C GLN A 10 -5.88 -1.24 -27.49
N SER A 11 -5.82 -1.83 -28.69
CA SER A 11 -5.33 -3.21 -28.89
C SER A 11 -3.89 -3.39 -28.41
N VAL A 12 -3.01 -2.43 -28.69
CA VAL A 12 -1.62 -2.44 -28.21
C VAL A 12 -1.56 -2.36 -26.68
N LYS A 13 -2.36 -1.50 -26.05
CA LYS A 13 -2.44 -1.41 -24.58
C LYS A 13 -2.91 -2.71 -23.94
N ASP A 14 -3.92 -3.36 -24.51
CA ASP A 14 -4.47 -4.59 -23.97
C ASP A 14 -3.48 -5.76 -24.12
N SER A 15 -2.77 -5.82 -25.25
CA SER A 15 -1.71 -6.80 -25.49
C SER A 15 -0.56 -6.63 -24.49
N LEU A 16 -0.10 -5.40 -24.29
CA LEU A 16 0.92 -5.09 -23.28
C LEU A 16 0.43 -5.48 -21.88
N LYS A 17 -0.78 -5.10 -21.50
CA LYS A 17 -1.33 -5.46 -20.17
C LYS A 17 -1.38 -6.98 -19.96
N SER A 18 -1.74 -7.74 -20.98
CA SER A 18 -1.74 -9.21 -20.96
C SER A 18 -0.34 -9.78 -20.77
N GLU A 19 0.65 -9.26 -21.50
CA GLU A 19 2.05 -9.68 -21.40
C GLU A 19 2.65 -9.35 -20.02
N PHE A 20 2.40 -8.15 -19.51
CA PHE A 20 2.80 -7.75 -18.16
C PHE A 20 2.16 -8.65 -17.08
N GLY A 21 0.90 -9.05 -17.27
CA GLY A 21 0.21 -9.99 -16.38
C GLY A 21 0.91 -11.35 -16.34
N LYS A 22 1.23 -11.92 -17.51
CA LYS A 22 1.94 -13.21 -17.62
C LYS A 22 3.32 -13.17 -16.97
N ILE A 23 4.09 -12.11 -17.21
CA ILE A 23 5.41 -11.96 -16.57
C ILE A 23 5.24 -11.82 -15.05
N GLY A 24 4.23 -11.09 -14.60
CA GLY A 24 3.87 -11.01 -13.18
C GLY A 24 3.59 -12.37 -12.55
N ASP A 25 2.80 -13.21 -13.22
CA ASP A 25 2.50 -14.56 -12.74
C ASP A 25 3.75 -15.45 -12.72
N SER A 26 4.61 -15.39 -13.75
CA SER A 26 5.91 -16.08 -13.75
C SER A 26 6.79 -15.65 -12.58
N VAL A 27 6.80 -14.36 -12.22
CA VAL A 27 7.53 -13.85 -11.05
C VAL A 27 6.95 -14.41 -9.75
N LYS A 28 5.62 -14.45 -9.58
CA LYS A 28 4.98 -15.05 -8.40
C LYS A 28 5.35 -16.52 -8.26
N GLU A 29 5.30 -17.29 -9.34
CA GLU A 29 5.64 -18.71 -9.36
C GLU A 29 7.10 -18.96 -9.03
N ALA A 30 8.02 -18.16 -9.60
CA ALA A 30 9.45 -18.25 -9.26
C ALA A 30 9.68 -18.03 -7.76
N ILE A 31 9.01 -17.04 -7.17
CA ILE A 31 9.08 -16.78 -5.72
C ILE A 31 8.46 -17.92 -4.91
N ARG A 32 7.27 -18.42 -5.29
CA ARG A 32 6.63 -19.57 -4.63
C ARG A 32 7.54 -20.79 -4.63
N SER A 33 8.16 -21.10 -5.78
CA SER A 33 9.07 -22.23 -5.92
C SER A 33 10.28 -22.11 -4.98
N GLN A 34 10.81 -20.90 -4.80
CA GLN A 34 11.92 -20.67 -3.88
C GLN A 34 11.54 -20.75 -2.40
N LEU A 35 10.38 -20.19 -2.04
CA LEU A 35 9.93 -20.14 -0.66
C LEU A 35 9.36 -21.47 -0.17
N ASN A 36 8.84 -22.31 -1.09
CA ASN A 36 8.41 -23.67 -0.81
C ASN A 36 9.61 -24.58 -0.55
N ARG A 37 10.01 -24.70 0.71
CA ARG A 37 10.95 -25.75 1.16
C ARG A 37 10.17 -27.03 1.50
N PRO A 38 10.80 -28.21 1.41
CA PRO A 38 10.18 -29.44 1.89
C PRO A 38 9.71 -29.27 3.35
N GLY A 39 8.40 -29.39 3.59
CA GLY A 39 7.79 -29.31 4.92
C GLY A 39 7.24 -27.94 5.34
N THR A 40 7.32 -26.88 4.52
CA THR A 40 6.85 -25.52 4.90
C THR A 40 5.43 -25.17 4.49
N GLY A 41 4.68 -26.10 3.88
CA GLY A 41 3.35 -25.84 3.34
C GLY A 41 3.37 -24.96 2.08
N GLU A 42 2.18 -24.61 1.58
CA GLU A 42 2.02 -23.78 0.39
C GLU A 42 2.31 -22.30 0.71
N THR A 43 3.18 -21.67 -0.08
CA THR A 43 3.50 -20.24 0.04
C THR A 43 2.29 -19.38 -0.33
N SER A 44 1.73 -18.70 0.67
CA SER A 44 0.61 -17.76 0.48
C SER A 44 1.00 -16.48 -0.27
N ASP A 45 0.03 -15.83 -0.91
CA ASP A 45 0.19 -14.51 -1.55
C ASP A 45 0.71 -13.44 -0.60
N LYS A 46 0.33 -13.52 0.67
CA LYS A 46 0.86 -12.64 1.73
C LYS A 46 2.37 -12.85 1.91
N THR A 47 2.85 -14.09 1.89
CA THR A 47 4.27 -14.41 2.02
C THR A 47 5.05 -13.90 0.81
N ILE A 48 4.50 -14.04 -0.40
CA ILE A 48 5.09 -13.49 -1.64
C ILE A 48 5.15 -11.97 -1.56
N TYR A 49 4.07 -11.34 -1.12
CA TYR A 49 4.00 -9.90 -0.92
C TYR A 49 5.08 -9.39 0.05
N ASP A 50 5.18 -10.01 1.24
CA ASP A 50 6.18 -9.64 2.25
C ASP A 50 7.61 -9.84 1.70
N TYR A 51 7.85 -10.90 0.91
CA TYR A 51 9.14 -11.17 0.26
C TYR A 51 9.48 -10.12 -0.82
N LEU A 52 8.54 -9.78 -1.71
CA LEU A 52 8.68 -8.72 -2.72
C LEU A 52 8.97 -7.36 -2.09
N LEU A 53 8.32 -7.10 -0.96
CA LEU A 53 8.44 -5.86 -0.22
C LEU A 53 9.83 -5.71 0.41
N ILE A 54 10.39 -6.78 0.99
CA ILE A 54 11.71 -6.79 1.64
C ILE A 54 12.86 -6.80 0.63
N THR A 55 12.82 -7.71 -0.33
CA THR A 55 13.97 -7.99 -1.23
C THR A 55 14.11 -6.92 -2.31
N GLY A 56 12.97 -6.42 -2.81
CA GLY A 56 12.92 -5.45 -3.90
C GLY A 56 13.49 -5.94 -5.23
N VAL A 57 13.49 -5.05 -6.24
CA VAL A 57 13.84 -5.43 -7.63
C VAL A 57 15.30 -5.86 -7.71
N SER A 58 16.20 -5.07 -7.13
CA SER A 58 17.65 -5.26 -7.17
C SER A 58 18.10 -6.56 -6.49
N GLY A 59 17.37 -7.03 -5.47
CA GLY A 59 17.71 -8.25 -4.73
C GLY A 59 17.18 -9.53 -5.36
N MET A 60 16.36 -9.45 -6.42
CA MET A 60 15.72 -10.62 -7.02
C MET A 60 16.32 -11.02 -8.37
N ASP A 61 17.15 -10.17 -8.98
CA ASP A 61 17.48 -10.29 -10.41
C ASP A 61 18.10 -11.65 -10.76
N GLU A 62 18.97 -12.22 -9.93
CA GLU A 62 19.59 -13.53 -10.17
C GLU A 62 18.59 -14.71 -10.16
N MET A 63 17.47 -14.55 -9.46
CA MET A 63 16.50 -15.61 -9.15
C MET A 63 15.25 -15.58 -10.01
N MET A 64 15.08 -14.51 -10.79
CA MET A 64 13.94 -14.33 -11.67
C MET A 64 14.11 -15.12 -13.00
N PRO A 65 13.00 -15.42 -13.68
CA PRO A 65 13.04 -16.07 -14.99
C PRO A 65 13.67 -15.13 -16.05
N ALA A 66 14.18 -15.71 -17.15
CA ALA A 66 14.98 -14.98 -18.15
C ALA A 66 14.21 -13.80 -18.76
N GLU A 67 12.93 -14.00 -19.05
CA GLU A 67 12.01 -12.99 -19.56
C GLU A 67 11.83 -11.79 -18.63
N PHE A 68 12.09 -11.95 -17.33
CA PHE A 68 12.11 -10.82 -16.39
C PHE A 68 13.50 -10.18 -16.34
N LYS A 69 14.57 -10.97 -16.33
CA LYS A 69 15.97 -10.51 -16.27
C LYS A 69 16.33 -9.57 -17.42
N ASP A 70 15.84 -9.85 -18.61
CA ASP A 70 16.15 -9.09 -19.83
C ASP A 70 15.42 -7.74 -19.90
N LEU A 71 14.48 -7.47 -18.98
CA LEU A 71 13.73 -6.23 -18.96
C LEU A 71 14.55 -5.05 -18.43
N SER A 72 14.19 -3.85 -18.89
CA SER A 72 14.74 -2.62 -18.33
C SER A 72 14.39 -2.47 -16.84
N LYS A 73 15.23 -1.75 -16.08
CA LYS A 73 15.00 -1.49 -14.65
C LYS A 73 13.61 -0.88 -14.38
N SER A 74 13.17 0.09 -15.18
CA SER A 74 11.87 0.74 -15.02
C SER A 74 10.70 -0.20 -15.30
N THR A 75 10.86 -1.13 -16.25
CA THR A 75 9.87 -2.18 -16.51
C THR A 75 9.77 -3.15 -15.34
N LYS A 76 10.91 -3.58 -14.79
CA LYS A 76 10.98 -4.44 -13.59
C LYS A 76 10.30 -3.79 -12.38
N GLU A 77 10.58 -2.51 -12.14
CA GLU A 77 9.94 -1.71 -11.08
C GLU A 77 8.42 -1.58 -11.29
N SER A 78 7.97 -1.43 -12.54
CA SER A 78 6.55 -1.36 -12.88
C SER A 78 5.84 -2.68 -12.62
N ILE A 79 6.45 -3.81 -12.99
CA ILE A 79 5.93 -5.15 -12.72
C ILE A 79 5.85 -5.39 -11.21
N PHE A 80 6.90 -5.07 -10.45
CA PHE A 80 6.90 -5.21 -9.00
C PHE A 80 5.81 -4.36 -8.34
N SER A 81 5.64 -3.12 -8.79
CA SER A 81 4.60 -2.23 -8.26
C SER A 81 3.20 -2.78 -8.57
N ALA A 82 2.97 -3.30 -9.77
CA ALA A 82 1.73 -3.95 -10.15
C ALA A 82 1.45 -5.20 -9.31
N LEU A 83 2.46 -6.05 -9.10
CA LEU A 83 2.38 -7.25 -8.28
C LEU A 83 2.08 -6.93 -6.81
N LEU A 84 2.78 -5.96 -6.22
CA LEU A 84 2.52 -5.52 -4.84
C LEU A 84 1.08 -5.00 -4.68
N LYS A 85 0.57 -4.29 -5.69
CA LYS A 85 -0.81 -3.79 -5.71
C LYS A 85 -1.84 -4.93 -5.85
N GLU A 86 -1.53 -5.92 -6.68
CA GLU A 86 -2.39 -7.09 -6.90
C GLU A 86 -2.45 -7.98 -5.66
N LEU A 87 -1.30 -8.31 -5.08
CA LEU A 87 -1.17 -9.21 -3.93
C LEU A 87 -1.68 -8.58 -2.62
N ASN A 88 -1.78 -7.26 -2.56
CA ASN A 88 -2.28 -6.56 -1.38
C ASN A 88 -3.23 -5.42 -1.79
N PRO A 89 -4.41 -5.73 -2.34
CA PRO A 89 -5.32 -4.74 -2.86
C PRO A 89 -5.86 -3.85 -1.75
N GLY A 90 -6.04 -2.56 -2.06
CA GLY A 90 -6.56 -1.55 -1.15
C GLY A 90 -5.50 -0.78 -0.35
N ASP A 91 -5.95 0.24 0.35
CA ASP A 91 -5.10 1.20 1.07
C ASP A 91 -4.85 0.83 2.54
N GLY A 92 -5.43 -0.27 3.02
CA GLY A 92 -5.24 -0.75 4.40
C GLY A 92 -5.75 0.19 5.48
N ILE A 93 -6.50 1.23 5.10
CA ILE A 93 -7.18 2.16 5.99
C ILE A 93 -8.60 1.66 6.16
N THR A 94 -9.02 1.52 7.41
CA THR A 94 -10.39 1.14 7.75
C THR A 94 -11.09 2.35 8.36
N PHE A 95 -12.08 2.88 7.64
CA PHE A 95 -12.99 3.89 8.16
C PHE A 95 -14.21 3.22 8.81
N SER A 96 -14.85 3.92 9.73
CA SER A 96 -16.14 3.51 10.27
C SER A 96 -17.19 3.46 9.17
N ASP A 97 -17.98 2.39 9.14
CA ASP A 97 -19.14 2.17 8.28
C ASP A 97 -20.45 2.66 8.92
N ASP A 98 -20.41 3.08 10.19
CA ASP A 98 -21.57 3.62 10.89
C ASP A 98 -21.83 5.07 10.45
N GLU A 99 -22.97 5.29 9.80
CA GLU A 99 -23.47 6.59 9.33
C GLU A 99 -23.62 7.62 10.46
N LYS A 100 -23.72 7.19 11.72
CA LYS A 100 -23.77 8.07 12.90
C LYS A 100 -22.38 8.52 13.36
N VAL A 101 -21.34 7.78 12.99
CA VAL A 101 -19.94 8.10 13.29
C VAL A 101 -19.05 7.96 12.04
N PRO A 102 -19.36 8.66 10.93
CA PRO A 102 -18.70 8.47 9.64
C PRO A 102 -17.26 9.02 9.61
N PHE A 103 -16.82 9.66 10.69
CA PHE A 103 -15.54 10.36 10.78
C PHE A 103 -14.55 9.66 11.71
N TRP A 104 -14.51 8.33 11.71
CA TRP A 104 -13.54 7.58 12.50
C TRP A 104 -12.68 6.69 11.61
N VAL A 105 -11.41 6.58 12.00
CA VAL A 105 -10.43 5.68 11.38
C VAL A 105 -9.90 4.72 12.42
N GLN A 106 -9.75 3.46 12.02
CA GLN A 106 -9.14 2.44 12.85
C GLN A 106 -7.63 2.61 12.84
N ALA A 107 -7.03 2.56 14.02
CA ALA A 107 -5.60 2.78 14.20
C ALA A 107 -5.03 1.88 15.31
N THR A 108 -3.72 1.72 15.33
CA THR A 108 -2.99 1.06 16.43
C THR A 108 -1.93 2.00 16.97
N PRO A 109 -1.62 2.01 18.28
CA PRO A 109 -0.53 2.81 18.83
C PRO A 109 0.77 2.64 18.03
N LEU A 110 1.47 3.75 17.81
CA LEU A 110 2.78 3.74 17.19
C LEU A 110 3.85 3.58 18.28
N ASP A 111 4.38 2.36 18.39
CA ASP A 111 5.54 2.07 19.23
C ASP A 111 6.81 2.18 18.37
N GLU A 112 7.79 2.96 18.82
CA GLU A 112 9.04 3.14 18.07
C GLU A 112 9.76 1.80 17.88
N GLY A 113 10.16 1.51 16.63
CA GLY A 113 10.81 0.25 16.28
C GLY A 113 9.84 -0.90 15.95
N PHE A 114 8.53 -0.72 16.12
CA PHE A 114 7.53 -1.73 15.78
C PHE A 114 6.80 -1.40 14.48
N ARG A 115 6.38 -2.46 13.78
CA ARG A 115 5.56 -2.36 12.57
C ARG A 115 4.07 -2.28 12.92
N PRO A 116 3.19 -1.80 12.02
CA PRO A 116 1.76 -1.71 12.30
C PRO A 116 1.18 -3.05 12.78
N SER A 117 0.50 -3.02 13.92
CA SER A 117 -0.09 -4.24 14.49
C SER A 117 -1.34 -4.64 13.72
N LYS A 118 -1.43 -5.92 13.38
CA LYS A 118 -2.60 -6.50 12.70
C LYS A 118 -3.63 -7.04 13.70
N THR A 119 -3.28 -7.11 14.97
CA THR A 119 -4.06 -7.78 16.01
C THR A 119 -5.18 -6.87 16.52
N ALA A 120 -6.40 -7.41 16.60
CA ALA A 120 -7.59 -6.65 16.99
C ALA A 120 -7.50 -6.03 18.40
N SER A 121 -6.77 -6.65 19.33
CA SER A 121 -6.65 -6.22 20.73
C SER A 121 -5.98 -4.85 20.92
N GLN A 122 -5.20 -4.38 19.94
CA GLN A 122 -4.51 -3.08 20.00
C GLN A 122 -5.19 -2.01 19.13
N LYS A 123 -6.26 -2.36 18.43
CA LYS A 123 -6.96 -1.45 17.53
C LYS A 123 -7.83 -0.47 18.33
N ARG A 124 -7.78 0.79 17.94
CA ARG A 124 -8.56 1.89 18.48
C ARG A 124 -9.25 2.62 17.35
N TRP A 125 -10.38 3.25 17.64
CA TRP A 125 -11.00 4.20 16.74
C TRP A 125 -10.51 5.60 17.09
N ILE A 126 -10.07 6.35 16.09
CA ILE A 126 -9.65 7.75 16.22
C ILE A 126 -10.57 8.62 15.38
N ARG A 127 -11.06 9.72 15.96
CA ARG A 127 -11.83 10.71 15.22
C ARG A 127 -10.96 11.44 14.22
N LEU A 128 -11.40 11.51 12.97
CA LEU A 128 -10.67 12.16 11.88
C LEU A 128 -10.43 13.65 12.13
N ASP A 129 -11.36 14.34 12.78
CA ASP A 129 -11.21 15.76 13.13
C ASP A 129 -10.29 16.03 14.34
N SER A 130 -9.88 14.98 15.06
CA SER A 130 -8.84 15.08 16.10
C SER A 130 -7.42 14.90 15.56
N ILE A 131 -7.27 14.54 14.27
CA ILE A 131 -5.97 14.33 13.63
C ILE A 131 -5.34 15.68 13.31
N THR A 132 -4.15 15.92 13.86
CA THR A 132 -3.37 17.14 13.62
C THR A 132 -2.34 16.98 12.52
N GLN A 133 -1.85 15.76 12.30
CA GLN A 133 -0.84 15.45 11.28
C GLN A 133 -1.08 14.07 10.66
N VAL A 134 -0.81 13.97 9.35
CA VAL A 134 -0.67 12.71 8.63
C VAL A 134 0.81 12.53 8.28
N ILE A 135 1.39 11.40 8.65
CA ILE A 135 2.84 11.19 8.68
C ILE A 135 3.18 9.89 7.93
N PRO A 136 3.77 9.96 6.73
CA PRO A 136 4.44 8.80 6.14
C PRO A 136 5.62 8.40 7.03
N LYS A 137 5.56 7.20 7.60
CA LYS A 137 6.59 6.67 8.51
C LYS A 137 7.39 5.59 7.80
N ALA A 138 8.68 5.84 7.60
CA ALA A 138 9.62 4.83 7.13
C ALA A 138 9.75 3.73 8.21
N LEU A 139 9.53 2.48 7.81
CA LEU A 139 9.70 1.30 8.66
C LEU A 139 11.05 0.62 8.42
N SER A 140 11.56 0.72 7.19
CA SER A 140 12.90 0.29 6.84
C SER A 140 13.37 0.93 5.54
N GLY A 141 14.64 1.32 5.52
CA GLY A 141 15.36 1.82 4.36
C GLY A 141 16.85 1.80 4.72
N GLY A 142 17.71 1.39 3.80
CA GLY A 142 19.15 1.61 3.97
C GLY A 142 19.46 3.06 3.63
N GLU A 143 20.42 3.69 4.34
CA GLU A 143 20.83 5.07 4.05
C GLU A 143 21.22 5.27 2.58
N ASP A 144 21.75 4.23 1.93
CA ASP A 144 22.16 4.23 0.52
C ASP A 144 21.05 3.85 -0.49
N LYS A 145 19.84 3.54 -0.02
CA LYS A 145 18.74 3.14 -0.91
C LYS A 145 17.88 4.34 -1.32
N PRO A 146 17.48 4.46 -2.60
CA PRO A 146 16.54 5.48 -3.01
C PRO A 146 15.22 5.33 -2.25
N GLN A 147 14.55 6.44 -1.93
CA GLN A 147 13.28 6.43 -1.15
C GLN A 147 12.17 5.58 -1.80
N THR A 148 12.25 5.37 -3.12
CA THR A 148 11.37 4.47 -3.87
C THR A 148 11.49 3.00 -3.43
N GLU A 149 12.60 2.63 -2.79
CA GLU A 149 12.83 1.29 -2.23
C GLU A 149 12.51 1.19 -0.73
N TRP A 150 12.17 2.30 -0.08
CA TRP A 150 11.84 2.29 1.35
C TRP A 150 10.48 1.64 1.58
N ILE A 151 10.35 1.01 2.75
CA ILE A 151 9.09 0.48 3.26
C ILE A 151 8.47 1.53 4.18
N TRP A 152 7.21 1.83 3.93
CA TRP A 152 6.45 2.88 4.60
C TRP A 152 5.19 2.31 5.25
N ALA A 153 4.73 2.96 6.31
CA ALA A 153 3.36 2.89 6.80
C ALA A 153 2.82 4.29 7.00
N LEU A 154 1.50 4.43 7.02
CA LEU A 154 0.88 5.72 7.30
C LEU A 154 0.57 5.80 8.79
N ALA A 155 1.07 6.87 9.41
CA ALA A 155 0.77 7.22 10.77
C ALA A 155 0.00 8.54 10.84
N VAL A 156 -0.65 8.77 11.97
CA VAL A 156 -1.30 10.03 12.30
C VAL A 156 -0.89 10.46 13.69
N GLU A 157 -0.92 11.76 13.92
CA GLU A 157 -0.90 12.33 15.26
C GLU A 157 -2.32 12.78 15.61
N ALA A 158 -2.83 12.33 16.75
CA ALA A 158 -4.10 12.75 17.32
C ALA A 158 -3.94 12.86 18.83
N ASN A 159 -4.43 13.95 19.42
CA ASN A 159 -4.31 14.21 20.87
C ASN A 159 -2.86 14.08 21.41
N LYS A 160 -1.85 14.49 20.62
CA LYS A 160 -0.41 14.39 20.93
C LYS A 160 0.14 12.96 21.02
N GLU A 161 -0.66 11.95 20.66
CA GLU A 161 -0.25 10.57 20.53
C GLU A 161 -0.14 10.19 19.04
N LYS A 162 0.74 9.24 18.72
CA LYS A 162 0.95 8.77 17.34
C LYS A 162 0.38 7.38 17.17
N PHE A 163 -0.22 7.14 16.01
CA PHE A 163 -0.87 5.88 15.68
C PHE A 163 -0.61 5.48 14.23
N TYR A 164 -0.42 4.20 13.97
CA TYR A 164 -0.52 3.65 12.63
C TYR A 164 -1.99 3.51 12.23
N VAL A 165 -2.34 4.01 11.05
CA VAL A 165 -3.71 3.93 10.49
C VAL A 165 -3.82 2.95 9.33
N THR A 166 -2.68 2.48 8.84
CA THR A 166 -2.62 1.42 7.84
C THR A 166 -2.30 0.09 8.50
N SER A 167 -3.15 -0.91 8.25
CA SER A 167 -2.93 -2.30 8.66
C SER A 167 -1.89 -3.05 7.79
N LYS A 168 -1.35 -2.37 6.78
CA LYS A 168 -0.37 -2.89 5.83
C LYS A 168 0.75 -1.88 5.60
N GLU A 169 1.79 -2.34 4.93
CA GLU A 169 2.97 -1.57 4.57
C GLU A 169 2.92 -1.20 3.10
N PHE A 170 3.72 -0.23 2.67
CA PHE A 170 3.76 0.26 1.30
C PHE A 170 5.20 0.44 0.86
N LYS A 171 5.47 0.22 -0.41
CA LYS A 171 6.81 0.41 -0.97
C LYS A 171 6.87 1.71 -1.76
N GLY A 172 7.88 2.53 -1.48
CA GLY A 172 8.13 3.79 -2.18
C GLY A 172 6.88 4.65 -2.27
N GLU A 173 6.60 5.17 -3.48
CA GLU A 173 5.48 6.08 -3.74
C GLU A 173 4.09 5.44 -3.59
N ALA A 174 3.98 4.12 -3.38
CA ALA A 174 2.68 3.48 -3.14
C ALA A 174 1.98 4.01 -1.87
N ILE A 175 2.74 4.61 -0.93
CA ILE A 175 2.19 5.28 0.26
C ILE A 175 1.41 6.56 -0.07
N ARG A 176 1.59 7.16 -1.25
CA ARG A 176 0.94 8.43 -1.63
C ARG A 176 -0.57 8.31 -1.82
N GLU A 177 -1.05 7.15 -2.22
CA GLU A 177 -2.48 6.88 -2.38
C GLU A 177 -3.22 6.84 -1.03
N PRO A 178 -2.82 6.00 -0.04
CA PRO A 178 -3.43 6.03 1.28
C PRO A 178 -3.26 7.38 1.98
N GLU A 179 -2.12 8.05 1.82
CA GLU A 179 -1.88 9.40 2.34
C GLU A 179 -2.92 10.40 1.82
N ARG A 180 -3.10 10.48 0.49
CA ARG A 180 -4.11 11.37 -0.13
C ARG A 180 -5.53 11.04 0.29
N LYS A 181 -5.89 9.75 0.33
CA LYS A 181 -7.21 9.30 0.78
C LYS A 181 -7.51 9.75 2.20
N LEU A 182 -6.54 9.58 3.12
CA LEU A 182 -6.72 9.95 4.51
C LEU A 182 -6.81 11.47 4.69
N LEU A 183 -5.93 12.23 4.02
CA LEU A 183 -5.98 13.69 4.05
C LEU A 183 -7.35 14.22 3.58
N ALA A 184 -7.87 13.68 2.48
CA ALA A 184 -9.21 14.06 1.99
C ALA A 184 -10.32 13.76 3.02
N ALA A 185 -10.23 12.60 3.69
CA ALA A 185 -11.18 12.22 4.73
C ALA A 185 -11.09 13.14 5.97
N VAL A 186 -9.86 13.49 6.41
CA VAL A 186 -9.61 14.44 7.51
C VAL A 186 -10.14 15.83 7.15
N THR A 187 -9.81 16.36 5.97
CA THR A 187 -10.31 17.66 5.51
C THR A 187 -11.84 17.70 5.48
N LYS A 188 -12.48 16.63 4.99
CA LYS A 188 -13.93 16.50 4.99
C LYS A 188 -14.49 16.51 6.42
N ALA A 189 -13.91 15.74 7.33
CA ALA A 189 -14.34 15.67 8.73
C ALA A 189 -14.23 17.02 9.43
N VAL A 190 -13.09 17.70 9.30
CA VAL A 190 -12.86 19.04 9.88
C VAL A 190 -13.85 20.05 9.30
N SER A 191 -14.11 20.03 7.99
CA SER A 191 -15.09 20.91 7.35
C SER A 191 -16.51 20.71 7.90
N VAL A 192 -16.93 19.45 8.10
CA VAL A 192 -18.24 19.13 8.67
C VAL A 192 -18.31 19.56 10.15
N SER A 193 -17.27 19.29 10.94
CA SER A 193 -17.21 19.71 12.35
C SER A 193 -17.27 21.24 12.50
N ASN A 194 -16.58 21.98 11.63
CA ASN A 194 -16.61 23.44 11.61
C ASN A 194 -17.95 24.01 11.10
N SER A 195 -18.61 23.32 10.17
CA SER A 195 -19.93 23.72 9.66
C SER A 195 -21.07 23.39 10.63
N GLY A 196 -20.89 22.38 11.50
CA GLY A 196 -21.82 22.02 12.56
C GLY A 196 -21.80 22.96 13.78
N ALA A 197 -20.76 23.79 13.93
CA ALA A 197 -20.68 24.80 14.98
C ALA A 197 -21.66 26.00 14.78
N GLY A 198 -22.42 26.02 13.68
CA GLY A 198 -23.43 27.04 13.39
C GLY A 198 -24.88 26.67 13.73
N LEU A 199 -25.15 25.44 14.20
CA LEU A 199 -26.51 25.01 14.53
C LEU A 199 -26.59 24.41 15.94
N GLY A 200 -26.77 25.31 16.92
CA GLY A 200 -27.52 25.04 18.14
C GLY A 200 -26.78 24.34 19.28
N LEU A 201 -26.34 25.13 20.25
CA LEU A 201 -26.89 25.14 21.63
C LEU A 201 -25.96 26.01 22.50
N PHE A 202 -26.26 27.32 22.56
CA PHE A 202 -26.50 28.12 23.76
C PHE A 202 -27.17 29.43 23.33
#